data_AF-A0A958UXJ5-F1
#
_entry.id   AF-A0A958UXJ5-F1
#
_cell.length_a   1.000
_cell.length_b   1.000
_cell.length_c   1.000
_cell.angle_alpha   90.00
_cell.angle_beta   90.00
_cell.angle_gamma   90.00
#
_symmetry.space_group_name_H-M   'P 1'
#
loop_
_entity.id
_entity.type
_entity.pdbx_description
1 polymer ?
#
loop_
_entity_poly.entity_id
_entity_poly.type
_entity_poly.pdbx_seq_one_letter_code
_entity_poly.pdbx_strand_id
1 'polypeptide(L)'
;AQKTSYANYSFMFGGTNDNLEEILKVNPKEVPAIKLFLGSSTGNMLVDDPKVLENIFSNTSLPIAVHCEDETTIKNNLEKYKEKYGDDIPIQCHPEIRSEEACYLSSSTAIALAKKTGARLHVFHLSTGKETALFENNKPLKEKKITAEV
;
A
#
# COMPACT_ATOMS: atom_id res chain seq x y z
N ALA A 1 20.58 -13.66 -2.35
CA ALA A 1 19.68 -14.83 -2.28
C ALA A 1 20.13 -15.99 -3.16
N GLN A 2 20.57 -15.81 -4.41
CA GLN A 2 20.98 -16.93 -5.29
C GLN A 2 22.02 -17.88 -4.68
N LYS A 3 22.95 -17.32 -3.91
CA LYS A 3 24.06 -18.06 -3.30
C LYS A 3 23.72 -18.69 -1.95
N THR A 4 22.62 -18.26 -1.31
CA THR A 4 22.41 -18.46 0.14
C THR A 4 20.97 -18.79 0.55
N SER A 5 19.99 -18.70 -0.35
CA SER A 5 18.60 -18.99 -0.03
C SER A 5 18.36 -20.50 -0.01
N TYR A 6 17.68 -20.97 1.04
CA TYR A 6 17.25 -22.37 1.15
C TYR A 6 15.97 -22.68 0.37
N ALA A 7 15.28 -21.65 -0.13
CA ALA A 7 14.04 -21.77 -0.88
C ALA A 7 14.06 -20.88 -2.14
N ASN A 8 13.10 -21.11 -3.04
CA ASN A 8 12.85 -20.22 -4.17
C ASN A 8 12.48 -18.82 -3.66
N TYR A 9 12.92 -17.79 -4.36
CA TYR A 9 12.73 -16.40 -3.95
C TYR A 9 12.49 -15.50 -5.16
N SER A 10 11.84 -14.37 -4.92
CA SER A 10 11.75 -13.24 -5.85
C SER A 10 11.56 -11.96 -5.02
N PHE A 11 11.77 -10.80 -5.63
CA PHE A 11 11.76 -9.51 -4.93
C PHE A 11 10.85 -8.52 -5.65
N MET A 12 9.95 -7.90 -4.91
CA MET A 12 9.16 -6.77 -5.42
C MET A 12 10.05 -5.54 -5.61
N PHE A 13 9.76 -4.76 -6.63
CA PHE A 13 10.46 -3.51 -6.90
C PHE A 13 9.78 -2.36 -6.15
N GLY A 14 10.53 -1.58 -5.38
CA GLY A 14 9.99 -0.45 -4.62
C GLY A 14 9.73 0.75 -5.52
N GLY A 15 8.51 1.29 -5.48
CA GLY A 15 8.20 2.58 -6.07
C GLY A 15 8.34 3.71 -5.06
N THR A 16 8.76 4.86 -5.55
CA THR A 16 8.96 6.12 -4.83
C THR A 16 8.37 7.27 -5.66
N ASN A 17 8.32 8.48 -5.11
CA ASN A 17 7.88 9.65 -5.87
C ASN A 17 8.77 9.97 -7.09
N ASP A 18 10.03 9.51 -7.10
CA ASP A 18 11.05 9.99 -8.05
C ASP A 18 11.54 8.95 -9.06
N ASN A 19 11.13 7.67 -8.94
CA ASN A 19 11.72 6.57 -9.71
C ASN A 19 10.79 5.94 -10.76
N LEU A 20 9.81 6.70 -11.29
CA LEU A 20 8.90 6.21 -12.34
C LEU A 20 9.65 5.63 -13.54
N GLU A 21 10.70 6.31 -14.02
CA GLU A 21 11.49 5.81 -15.16
C GLU A 21 12.14 4.44 -14.88
N GLU A 22 12.54 4.18 -13.65
CA GLU A 22 13.10 2.89 -13.25
C GLU A 22 12.01 1.82 -13.15
N ILE A 23 10.83 2.17 -12.63
CA ILE A 23 9.65 1.27 -12.62
C ILE A 23 9.32 0.78 -14.04
N LEU A 24 9.39 1.67 -15.04
CA LEU A 24 9.08 1.33 -16.43
C LEU A 24 10.14 0.44 -17.11
N LYS A 25 11.37 0.38 -16.56
CA LYS A 25 12.46 -0.48 -17.06
C LYS A 25 12.41 -1.89 -16.46
N VAL A 26 11.58 -2.13 -15.45
CA VAL A 26 11.52 -3.42 -14.74
C VAL A 26 11.09 -4.55 -15.67
N ASN A 27 11.87 -5.64 -15.68
CA ASN A 27 11.51 -6.86 -16.42
C ASN A 27 10.39 -7.63 -15.69
N PRO A 28 9.19 -7.76 -16.29
CA PRO A 28 8.05 -8.41 -15.62
C PRO A 28 8.21 -9.93 -15.44
N LYS A 29 9.25 -10.54 -16.03
CA LYS A 29 9.60 -11.96 -15.82
C LYS A 29 10.45 -12.20 -14.57
N GLU A 30 11.04 -11.15 -14.00
CA GLU A 30 11.98 -11.25 -12.87
C GLU A 30 11.40 -10.65 -11.58
N VAL A 31 10.51 -9.67 -11.72
CA VAL A 31 9.88 -8.96 -10.59
C VAL A 31 8.40 -9.34 -10.50
N PRO A 32 7.88 -9.71 -9.32
CA PRO A 32 6.51 -10.19 -9.18
C PRO A 32 5.49 -9.04 -9.05
N ALA A 33 5.90 -7.87 -8.56
CA ALA A 33 5.05 -6.69 -8.37
C ALA A 33 5.88 -5.43 -8.11
N ILE A 34 5.24 -4.27 -8.28
CA ILE A 34 5.70 -2.98 -7.75
C ILE A 34 5.12 -2.81 -6.35
N LYS A 35 5.95 -2.56 -5.33
CA LYS A 35 5.51 -2.28 -3.96
C LYS A 35 5.51 -0.78 -3.70
N LEU A 36 4.38 -0.25 -3.27
CA LEU A 36 4.20 1.14 -2.83
C LEU A 36 3.79 1.19 -1.35
N PHE A 37 4.24 2.23 -0.66
CA PHE A 37 3.77 2.58 0.68
C PHE A 37 2.95 3.87 0.58
N LEU A 38 1.65 3.76 0.82
CA LEU A 38 0.72 4.89 0.73
C LEU A 38 0.50 5.59 2.09
N GLY A 39 1.23 5.12 3.11
CA GLY A 39 1.34 5.67 4.46
C GLY A 39 2.27 4.82 5.31
N SER A 40 2.44 5.16 6.59
CA SER A 40 3.33 4.46 7.53
C SER A 40 4.83 4.46 7.18
N SER A 41 5.23 5.21 6.17
CA SER A 41 6.62 5.23 5.71
C SER A 41 7.25 6.58 5.99
N THR A 42 8.52 6.56 6.35
CA THR A 42 9.32 7.77 6.59
C THR A 42 10.36 7.94 5.48
N GLY A 43 10.58 9.18 5.05
CA GLY A 43 11.52 9.49 3.98
C GLY A 43 10.96 9.15 2.59
N ASN A 44 11.83 8.78 1.66
CA ASN A 44 11.51 8.71 0.22
C ASN A 44 10.63 7.51 -0.19
N MET A 45 10.26 6.63 0.73
CA MET A 45 9.45 5.44 0.45
C MET A 45 7.94 5.71 0.55
N LEU A 46 7.54 6.81 1.18
CA LEU A 46 6.16 7.29 1.13
C LEU A 46 5.87 7.83 -0.28
N VAL A 47 4.83 7.31 -0.93
CA VAL A 47 4.38 7.79 -2.23
C VAL A 47 3.04 8.49 -2.05
N ASP A 48 3.09 9.81 -1.91
CA ASP A 48 1.97 10.68 -1.55
C ASP A 48 1.60 11.69 -2.64
N ASP A 49 2.36 11.79 -3.73
CA ASP A 49 1.99 12.64 -4.87
C ASP A 49 0.91 11.93 -5.72
N PRO A 50 -0.33 12.47 -5.80
CA PRO A 50 -1.40 11.85 -6.57
C PRO A 50 -1.08 11.70 -8.06
N LYS A 51 -0.27 12.60 -8.65
CA LYS A 51 0.15 12.52 -10.05
C LYS A 51 1.14 11.38 -10.25
N VAL A 52 2.08 11.19 -9.34
CA VAL A 52 3.03 10.07 -9.39
C VAL A 52 2.27 8.75 -9.25
N LEU A 53 1.34 8.65 -8.28
CA LEU A 53 0.51 7.46 -8.12
C LEU A 53 -0.31 7.15 -9.37
N GLU A 54 -1.00 8.14 -9.94
CA GLU A 54 -1.76 7.94 -11.18
C GLU A 54 -0.87 7.52 -12.35
N ASN A 55 0.33 8.09 -12.48
CA ASN A 55 1.30 7.70 -13.50
C ASN A 55 1.78 6.26 -13.31
N ILE A 56 2.15 5.85 -12.10
CA ILE A 56 2.57 4.47 -11.82
C ILE A 56 1.41 3.50 -12.14
N PHE A 57 0.21 3.80 -11.65
CA PHE A 57 -0.99 2.96 -11.85
C PHE A 57 -1.43 2.87 -13.31
N SER A 58 -1.06 3.84 -14.16
CA SER A 58 -1.45 3.85 -15.57
C SER A 58 -0.42 3.24 -16.50
N ASN A 59 0.85 3.18 -16.10
CA ASN A 59 1.95 2.88 -17.01
C ASN A 59 2.69 1.55 -16.73
N THR A 60 2.34 0.83 -15.66
CA THR A 60 2.92 -0.50 -15.39
C THR A 60 1.98 -1.64 -15.77
N SER A 61 2.54 -2.72 -16.32
CA SER A 61 1.84 -3.99 -16.56
C SER A 61 1.97 -4.97 -15.39
N LEU A 62 2.85 -4.67 -14.43
CA LEU A 62 3.04 -5.47 -13.22
C LEU A 62 1.89 -5.28 -12.23
N PRO A 63 1.58 -6.28 -11.40
CA PRO A 63 0.76 -6.07 -10.22
C PRO A 63 1.35 -4.97 -9.33
N ILE A 64 0.48 -4.16 -8.73
CA ILE A 64 0.85 -3.15 -7.75
C ILE A 64 0.43 -3.68 -6.37
N ALA A 65 1.41 -3.92 -5.52
CA ALA A 65 1.22 -4.24 -4.11
C ALA A 65 1.27 -2.95 -3.29
N VAL A 66 0.29 -2.74 -2.41
CA VAL A 66 0.21 -1.50 -1.61
C VAL A 66 0.11 -1.81 -0.12
N HIS A 67 0.84 -1.04 0.68
CA HIS A 67 0.56 -0.87 2.10
C HIS A 67 -0.32 0.39 2.25
N CYS A 68 -1.49 0.24 2.90
CA CYS A 68 -2.53 1.25 2.93
C CYS A 68 -2.84 1.71 4.36
N GLU A 69 -2.33 2.89 4.72
CA GLU A 69 -2.77 3.64 5.91
C GLU A 69 -2.75 5.14 5.56
N ASP A 70 -3.75 5.93 5.96
CA ASP A 70 -3.80 7.35 5.62
C ASP A 70 -2.92 8.19 6.54
N GLU A 71 -1.84 8.74 5.99
CA GLU A 71 -0.81 9.47 6.75
C GLU A 71 -1.36 10.74 7.40
N THR A 72 -2.33 11.41 6.77
CA THR A 72 -2.97 12.62 7.33
C THR A 72 -3.75 12.28 8.60
N THR A 73 -4.55 11.23 8.55
CA THR A 73 -5.32 10.71 9.70
C THR A 73 -4.40 10.29 10.83
N ILE A 74 -3.33 9.56 10.51
CA ILE A 74 -2.33 9.13 11.50
C ILE A 74 -1.66 10.32 12.17
N LYS A 75 -1.18 11.31 11.40
CA LYS A 75 -0.57 12.53 11.96
C LYS A 75 -1.54 13.28 12.86
N ASN A 76 -2.77 13.48 12.41
CA ASN A 76 -3.81 14.17 13.19
C ASN A 76 -4.13 13.44 14.50
N ASN A 77 -4.17 12.11 14.48
CA ASN A 77 -4.39 11.34 15.70
C ASN A 77 -3.16 11.41 16.61
N LEU A 78 -1.96 11.23 16.07
CA LEU A 78 -0.71 11.32 16.82
C LEU A 78 -0.59 12.64 17.55
N GLU A 79 -0.89 13.77 16.91
CA GLU A 79 -0.83 15.09 17.56
C GLU A 79 -1.82 15.18 18.76
N LYS A 80 -3.05 14.67 18.63
CA LYS A 80 -4.01 14.60 19.76
C LYS A 80 -3.47 13.76 20.93
N TYR A 81 -2.80 12.66 20.61
CA TYR A 81 -2.23 11.77 21.64
C TYR A 81 -0.97 12.36 22.28
N LYS A 82 -0.16 13.11 21.53
CA LYS A 82 0.97 13.89 22.06
C LYS A 82 0.50 15.01 22.99
N GLU A 83 -0.59 15.72 22.65
CA GLU A 83 -1.16 16.74 23.55
C GLU A 83 -1.56 16.15 24.91
N LYS A 84 -2.00 14.89 24.95
CA LYS A 84 -2.43 14.20 26.17
C LYS A 84 -1.29 13.56 26.96
N TYR A 85 -0.34 12.93 26.28
CA TYR A 85 0.67 12.07 26.91
C TYR A 85 2.11 12.57 26.74
N GLY A 86 2.34 13.65 25.99
CA GLY A 86 3.68 14.07 25.58
C GLY A 86 4.35 13.01 24.71
N ASP A 87 5.63 12.76 24.99
CA ASP A 87 6.42 11.74 24.29
C ASP A 87 6.17 10.31 24.85
N ASP A 88 5.58 10.19 26.04
CA ASP A 88 5.32 8.90 26.73
C ASP A 88 3.97 8.29 26.34
N ILE A 89 3.67 8.24 25.03
CA ILE A 89 2.41 7.68 24.51
C ILE A 89 2.35 6.17 24.80
N PRO A 90 1.33 5.67 25.53
CA PRO A 90 1.19 4.24 25.78
C PRO A 90 0.97 3.44 24.49
N ILE A 91 1.56 2.24 24.40
CA ILE A 91 1.45 1.37 23.20
C ILE A 91 0.00 1.00 22.86
N GLN A 92 -0.91 1.01 23.83
CA GLN A 92 -2.33 0.76 23.65
C GLN A 92 -3.00 1.83 22.76
N CYS A 93 -2.38 3.02 22.63
CA CYS A 93 -2.86 4.07 21.73
C CYS A 93 -2.39 3.86 20.28
N HIS A 94 -1.49 2.90 19.99
CA HIS A 94 -1.03 2.62 18.64
C HIS A 94 -2.16 2.32 17.64
N PRO A 95 -3.12 1.41 17.91
CA PRO A 95 -4.26 1.17 17.01
C PRO A 95 -5.27 2.32 16.98
N GLU A 96 -5.23 3.25 17.94
CA GLU A 96 -6.08 4.45 17.92
C GLU A 96 -5.46 5.56 17.05
N ILE A 97 -4.12 5.64 17.04
CA ILE A 97 -3.36 6.55 16.19
C ILE A 97 -3.41 6.04 14.74
N ARG A 98 -3.08 4.77 14.55
CA ARG A 98 -3.14 4.02 13.29
C ARG A 98 -4.49 3.32 13.17
N SER A 99 -5.52 4.15 13.06
CA SER A 99 -6.91 3.72 13.23
C SER A 99 -7.46 2.89 12.07
N GLU A 100 -8.56 2.17 12.34
CA GLU A 100 -9.37 1.51 11.29
C GLU A 100 -9.73 2.48 10.15
N GLU A 101 -10.03 3.73 10.49
CA GLU A 101 -10.35 4.77 9.51
C GLU A 101 -9.14 5.10 8.61
N ALA A 102 -7.93 5.17 9.18
CA ALA A 102 -6.73 5.42 8.40
C ALA A 102 -6.50 4.30 7.36
N CYS A 103 -6.65 3.03 7.76
CA CYS A 103 -6.54 1.89 6.84
C CYS A 103 -7.62 1.97 5.76
N TYR A 104 -8.88 2.15 6.15
CA TYR A 104 -10.02 2.20 5.23
C TYR A 104 -9.92 3.32 4.19
N LEU A 105 -9.53 4.54 4.58
CA LEU A 105 -9.41 5.68 3.67
C LEU A 105 -8.32 5.44 2.61
N SER A 106 -7.16 4.95 3.02
CA SER A 106 -6.05 4.65 2.11
C SER A 106 -6.41 3.50 1.16
N SER A 107 -6.96 2.40 1.69
CA SER A 107 -7.42 1.26 0.90
C SER A 107 -8.49 1.65 -0.12
N SER A 108 -9.48 2.45 0.30
CA SER A 108 -10.55 2.94 -0.57
C SER A 108 -10.00 3.80 -1.73
N THR A 109 -9.03 4.66 -1.42
CA THR A 109 -8.38 5.55 -2.40
C THR A 109 -7.57 4.74 -3.42
N ALA A 110 -6.75 3.79 -2.96
CA ALA A 110 -5.97 2.92 -3.83
C ALA A 110 -6.86 2.08 -4.76
N ILE A 111 -7.96 1.54 -4.23
CA ILE A 111 -8.95 0.77 -4.99
C ILE A 111 -9.66 1.66 -6.03
N ALA A 112 -10.05 2.87 -5.67
CA ALA A 112 -10.65 3.82 -6.61
C ALA A 112 -9.68 4.15 -7.76
N LEU A 113 -8.41 4.38 -7.45
CA LEU A 113 -7.38 4.64 -8.46
C LEU A 113 -7.16 3.42 -9.37
N ALA A 114 -7.06 2.21 -8.82
CA ALA A 114 -6.94 0.98 -9.61
C ALA A 114 -8.15 0.75 -10.52
N LYS A 115 -9.36 1.08 -10.06
CA LYS A 115 -10.58 1.04 -10.89
C LYS A 115 -10.51 2.08 -12.01
N LYS A 116 -10.04 3.30 -11.72
CA LYS A 116 -9.89 4.40 -12.70
C LYS A 116 -8.89 4.06 -13.80
N THR A 117 -7.72 3.54 -13.44
CA THR A 117 -6.64 3.25 -14.41
C THR A 117 -6.72 1.84 -15.01
N GLY A 118 -7.50 0.95 -14.41
CA GLY A 118 -7.57 -0.46 -14.79
C GLY A 118 -6.39 -1.31 -14.31
N ALA A 119 -5.55 -0.78 -13.41
CA ALA A 119 -4.40 -1.45 -12.81
C ALA A 119 -4.78 -2.75 -12.08
N ARG A 120 -3.82 -3.67 -11.98
CA ARG A 120 -3.94 -4.84 -11.11
C ARG A 120 -3.40 -4.48 -9.72
N LEU A 121 -4.28 -4.44 -8.72
CA LEU A 121 -3.97 -4.05 -7.35
C LEU A 121 -4.03 -5.24 -6.40
N HIS A 122 -3.10 -5.27 -5.46
CA HIS A 122 -3.10 -6.18 -4.34
C HIS A 122 -2.83 -5.40 -3.04
N VAL A 123 -3.80 -5.35 -2.14
CA VAL A 123 -3.69 -4.64 -0.86
C VAL A 123 -3.10 -5.59 0.18
N PHE A 124 -1.97 -5.21 0.77
CA PHE A 124 -1.29 -6.03 1.76
C PHE A 124 -1.98 -5.98 3.12
N HIS A 125 -1.81 -7.06 3.89
CA HIS A 125 -2.09 -7.18 5.32
C HIS A 125 -3.33 -6.42 5.83
N LEU A 126 -4.51 -6.72 5.28
CA LEU A 126 -5.75 -6.15 5.79
C LEU A 126 -5.89 -6.48 7.29
N SER A 127 -6.17 -5.45 8.09
CA SER A 127 -6.24 -5.59 9.55
C SER A 127 -7.62 -5.24 10.12
N THR A 128 -8.56 -4.79 9.28
CA THR A 128 -9.87 -4.31 9.71
C THR A 128 -11.02 -5.02 9.01
N GLY A 129 -12.14 -5.17 9.72
CA GLY A 129 -13.38 -5.68 9.12
C GLY A 129 -13.94 -4.71 8.07
N LYS A 130 -13.82 -3.40 8.31
CA LYS A 130 -14.32 -2.35 7.41
C LYS A 130 -13.69 -2.42 6.02
N GLU A 131 -12.39 -2.70 5.92
CA GLU A 131 -11.72 -2.85 4.62
C GLU A 131 -12.17 -4.09 3.84
N THR A 132 -12.57 -5.17 4.50
CA THR A 132 -13.00 -6.40 3.80
C THR A 132 -14.20 -6.15 2.88
N ALA A 133 -15.05 -5.17 3.22
CA ALA A 133 -16.20 -4.77 2.41
C ALA A 133 -15.81 -4.07 1.09
N LEU A 134 -14.55 -3.67 0.91
CA LEU A 134 -14.05 -3.07 -0.32
C LEU A 134 -13.78 -4.11 -1.43
N PHE A 135 -13.76 -5.40 -1.08
CA PHE A 135 -13.38 -6.48 -1.99
C PHE A 135 -14.57 -7.36 -2.36
N GLU A 136 -14.66 -7.69 -3.65
CA GLU A 136 -15.71 -8.58 -4.18
C GLU A 136 -15.36 -10.05 -3.91
N ASN A 137 -16.34 -10.88 -3.56
CA ASN A 137 -16.21 -12.34 -3.43
C ASN A 137 -17.03 -13.13 -4.47
N ASN A 138 -17.67 -12.44 -5.42
CA ASN A 138 -18.59 -13.04 -6.39
C ASN A 138 -17.93 -13.45 -7.72
N LYS A 139 -16.60 -13.31 -7.86
CA LYS A 139 -15.84 -13.67 -9.06
C LYS A 139 -14.70 -14.64 -8.73
N PRO A 140 -14.36 -15.57 -9.63
CA PRO A 140 -13.13 -16.37 -9.51
C PRO A 140 -11.89 -15.49 -9.38
N LEU A 141 -10.90 -15.92 -8.58
CA LEU A 141 -9.67 -15.15 -8.34
C LEU A 141 -8.95 -14.71 -9.62
N LYS A 142 -8.95 -15.58 -10.65
CA LYS A 142 -8.33 -15.35 -11.96
C LYS A 142 -8.90 -14.13 -12.69
N GLU A 143 -10.15 -13.79 -12.42
CA GLU A 143 -10.87 -12.67 -13.03
C GLU A 143 -10.76 -11.39 -12.20
N LYS A 144 -10.28 -11.47 -10.95
CA LYS A 144 -10.12 -10.30 -10.09
C LYS A 144 -8.89 -9.50 -10.48
N LYS A 145 -9.07 -8.19 -10.67
CA LYS A 145 -7.98 -7.20 -10.77
C LYS A 145 -7.57 -6.61 -9.43
N ILE A 146 -8.45 -6.67 -8.44
CA ILE A 146 -8.25 -6.10 -7.11
C ILE A 146 -8.37 -7.23 -6.11
N THR A 147 -7.33 -7.42 -5.31
CA THR A 147 -7.17 -8.53 -4.36
C THR A 147 -6.52 -8.05 -3.07
N ALA A 148 -6.51 -8.89 -2.04
CA ALA A 148 -5.88 -8.58 -0.77
C ALA A 148 -5.34 -9.85 -0.07
N GLU A 149 -4.52 -9.65 0.95
CA GLU A 149 -4.09 -10.66 1.93
C GLU A 149 -4.49 -10.23 3.36
N VAL A 150 -4.57 -11.21 4.27
CA VAL A 150 -4.93 -11.06 5.70
C VAL A 150 -3.87 -11.71 6.57
#